data_AF-A0AAU4URN1-F1
#
_entry.id   AF-A0AAU4URN1-F1
#
_cell.length_a   1.000
_cell.length_b   1.000
_cell.length_c   1.000
_cell.angle_alpha   90.00
_cell.angle_beta   90.00
_cell.angle_gamma   90.00
#
_symmetry.space_group_name_H-M   'P 1'
#
loop_
_entity.id
_entity.type
_entity.pdbx_description
1 polymer ?
#
loop_
_entity_poly.entity_id
_entity_poly.type
_entity_poly.pdbx_seq_one_letter_code
_entity_poly.pdbx_strand_id
1 'polypeptide(L)'
;MNNALARLLEIAPAPSQPRDKDWGEVERALAVELPDDYKELIGVYGGSYWDNYLYVLEPDCPNKHYDLLKWAKYQFEDLQDLWTVEKKPAELETEESVLIPWATTDNGECLYWLVLPGLAPNEWTVMVNEVSDRWEHYPVSCTQFLASALTGELQSNILSSLFPLATHEFSRLDEV
;
A
#
# COMPACT_ATOMS: atom_id res chain seq x y z
N MET A 1 -0.99 17.22 7.45
CA MET A 1 0.30 16.55 7.77
C MET A 1 0.09 15.63 8.95
N ASN A 2 -0.23 14.39 8.61
CA ASN A 2 -0.30 13.27 9.55
C ASN A 2 1.05 13.08 10.29
N ASN A 3 1.03 12.73 11.58
CA ASN A 3 2.23 12.45 12.37
C ASN A 3 3.10 11.36 11.73
N ALA A 4 2.48 10.37 11.09
CA ALA A 4 3.21 9.33 10.35
C ALA A 4 4.04 9.88 9.18
N LEU A 5 3.50 10.86 8.43
CA LEU A 5 4.22 11.47 7.32
C LEU A 5 5.42 12.30 7.80
N ALA A 6 5.28 12.99 8.94
CA ALA A 6 6.40 13.71 9.55
C ALA A 6 7.56 12.76 9.91
N ARG A 7 7.26 11.56 10.39
CA ARG A 7 8.28 10.52 10.65
C ARG A 7 8.96 10.02 9.37
N LEU A 8 8.21 9.86 8.28
CA LEU A 8 8.82 9.52 6.99
C LEU A 8 9.80 10.61 6.50
N LEU A 9 9.48 11.88 6.75
CA LEU A 9 10.36 13.00 6.41
C LEU A 9 11.67 13.01 7.23
N GLU A 10 11.67 12.43 8.43
CA GLU A 10 12.87 12.22 9.23
C GLU A 10 13.72 11.06 8.69
N ILE A 11 13.11 10.07 8.04
CA ILE A 11 13.77 8.90 7.45
C ILE A 11 14.39 9.24 6.09
N ALA A 12 13.58 9.80 5.19
CA ALA A 12 14.00 10.18 3.85
C ALA A 12 13.48 11.59 3.52
N PRO A 13 14.35 12.52 3.09
CA PRO A 13 13.92 13.87 2.74
C PRO A 13 12.93 13.82 1.56
N ALA A 14 11.96 14.74 1.57
CA ALA A 14 11.00 14.85 0.48
C ALA A 14 11.72 15.08 -0.87
N PRO A 15 11.25 14.43 -1.96
CA PRO A 15 11.68 14.75 -3.31
C PRO A 15 11.46 16.24 -3.63
N SER A 16 12.27 16.78 -4.55
CA SER A 16 12.21 18.21 -4.91
C SER A 16 10.92 18.65 -5.60
N GLN A 17 10.18 17.70 -6.19
CA GLN A 17 8.93 17.97 -6.90
C GLN A 17 7.82 17.08 -6.32
N PRO A 18 6.71 17.67 -5.80
CA PRO A 18 5.56 16.89 -5.36
C PRO A 18 4.91 16.15 -6.53
N ARG A 19 4.14 15.09 -6.25
CA ARG A 19 3.19 14.56 -7.26
C ARG A 19 1.89 15.31 -7.14
N ASP A 20 1.30 15.62 -8.28
CA ASP A 20 -0.09 16.06 -8.37
C ASP A 20 -0.91 14.96 -9.06
N LYS A 21 -2.14 14.75 -8.59
CA LYS A 21 -3.03 13.69 -9.06
C LYS A 21 -4.46 14.21 -9.13
N ASP A 22 -5.16 13.84 -10.21
CA ASP A 22 -6.60 14.00 -10.26
C ASP A 22 -7.25 12.87 -9.45
N TRP A 23 -7.34 13.07 -8.13
CA TRP A 23 -7.96 12.09 -7.23
C TRP A 23 -9.41 11.78 -7.61
N GLY A 24 -10.14 12.73 -8.20
CA GLY A 24 -11.52 12.52 -8.64
C GLY A 24 -11.64 11.64 -9.89
N GLU A 25 -10.58 11.50 -10.68
CA GLU A 25 -10.48 10.49 -11.74
C GLU A 25 -10.06 9.13 -11.15
N VAL A 26 -9.05 9.11 -10.29
CA VAL A 26 -8.52 7.89 -9.65
C VAL A 26 -9.61 7.15 -8.85
N GLU A 27 -10.32 7.86 -7.97
CA GLU A 27 -11.36 7.29 -7.11
C GLU A 27 -12.57 6.81 -7.94
N ARG A 28 -12.85 7.47 -9.06
CA ARG A 28 -13.89 7.03 -10.00
C ARG A 28 -13.49 5.76 -10.73
N ALA A 29 -12.22 5.61 -11.10
CA ALA A 29 -11.70 4.40 -11.73
C ALA A 29 -11.70 3.20 -10.76
N LEU A 30 -11.43 3.44 -9.47
CA LEU A 30 -11.50 2.43 -8.42
C LEU A 30 -12.91 2.19 -7.87
N ALA A 31 -13.86 3.07 -8.20
CA ALA A 31 -15.21 3.12 -7.62
C ALA A 31 -15.23 3.22 -6.08
N VAL A 32 -14.17 3.79 -5.48
CA VAL A 32 -14.06 4.02 -4.05
C VAL A 32 -13.21 5.25 -3.75
N GLU A 33 -13.53 5.96 -2.67
CA GLU A 33 -12.69 7.04 -2.15
C GLU A 33 -11.42 6.46 -1.49
N LEU A 34 -10.27 7.11 -1.66
CA LEU A 34 -9.01 6.67 -1.08
C LEU A 34 -8.69 7.39 0.24
N PRO A 35 -7.93 6.76 1.15
CA PRO A 35 -7.52 7.37 2.41
C PRO A 35 -6.76 8.69 2.21
N ASP A 36 -7.01 9.68 3.06
CA ASP A 36 -6.37 10.99 2.99
C ASP A 36 -4.86 10.90 3.26
N ASP A 37 -4.43 9.99 4.14
CA ASP A 37 -3.01 9.79 4.44
C ASP A 37 -2.24 9.27 3.22
N TYR A 38 -2.85 8.37 2.44
CA TYR A 38 -2.28 7.91 1.18
C TYR A 38 -2.15 9.04 0.16
N LYS A 39 -3.17 9.91 0.05
CA LYS A 39 -3.12 11.08 -0.84
C LYS A 39 -2.00 12.04 -0.43
N GLU A 40 -1.83 12.29 0.87
CA GLU A 40 -0.70 13.07 1.40
C GLU A 40 0.65 12.39 1.09
N LEU A 41 0.76 11.08 1.30
CA LEU A 41 1.97 10.28 1.04
C LEU A 41 2.39 10.36 -0.43
N ILE A 42 1.45 10.13 -1.35
CA ILE A 42 1.69 10.22 -2.79
C ILE A 42 2.01 11.66 -3.19
N GLY A 43 1.34 12.65 -2.63
CA GLY A 43 1.63 14.06 -2.89
C GLY A 43 3.08 14.43 -2.59
N VAL A 44 3.66 13.88 -1.52
CA VAL A 44 5.06 14.14 -1.14
C VAL A 44 6.03 13.23 -1.89
N TYR A 45 5.91 11.91 -1.74
CA TYR A 45 6.90 10.95 -2.23
C TYR A 45 6.56 10.41 -3.62
N GLY A 46 5.28 10.36 -3.98
CA GLY A 46 4.81 9.61 -5.13
C GLY A 46 5.03 8.11 -4.98
N GLY A 47 5.03 7.42 -6.11
CA GLY A 47 5.45 6.03 -6.21
C GLY A 47 6.90 5.97 -5.78
N SER A 48 7.18 5.08 -4.84
CA SER A 48 8.46 5.08 -4.13
C SER A 48 8.90 3.68 -3.78
N TYR A 49 10.20 3.53 -3.62
CA TYR A 49 10.86 2.29 -3.27
C TYR A 49 11.71 2.50 -2.03
N TRP A 50 11.45 1.68 -1.02
CA TRP A 50 11.98 1.82 0.34
C TRP A 50 12.79 0.59 0.73
N ASP A 51 13.97 0.85 1.32
CA ASP A 51 14.89 -0.11 1.91
C ASP A 51 15.21 -1.33 1.03
N ASN A 52 15.27 -1.08 -0.28
CA ASN A 52 15.49 -2.10 -1.30
C ASN A 52 14.53 -3.29 -1.16
N TYR A 53 13.27 -3.02 -0.83
CA TYR A 53 12.30 -4.09 -0.61
C TYR A 53 10.86 -3.70 -0.92
N LEU A 54 10.36 -2.57 -0.43
CA LEU A 54 8.93 -2.22 -0.49
C LEU A 54 8.66 -1.11 -1.49
N TYR A 55 7.74 -1.37 -2.42
CA TYR A 55 7.24 -0.39 -3.39
C TYR A 55 5.88 0.15 -2.96
N VAL A 56 5.75 1.46 -2.85
CA VAL A 56 4.46 2.14 -2.75
C VAL A 56 3.93 2.37 -4.16
N LEU A 57 2.73 1.87 -4.42
CA LEU A 57 2.05 2.01 -5.71
C LEU A 57 1.50 3.42 -5.85
N GLU A 58 1.63 4.01 -7.04
CA GLU A 58 1.12 5.35 -7.36
C GLU A 58 0.06 5.25 -8.47
N PRO A 59 -1.07 5.96 -8.39
CA PRO A 59 -2.02 6.01 -9.50
C PRO A 59 -1.40 6.82 -10.64
N ASP A 60 -1.49 6.35 -11.88
CA ASP A 60 -0.78 6.94 -13.02
C ASP A 60 0.72 7.07 -12.77
N CYS A 61 1.32 6.03 -12.17
CA CYS A 61 2.75 6.01 -11.89
C CYS A 61 3.56 6.23 -13.18
N PRO A 62 4.62 7.05 -13.17
CA PRO A 62 5.53 7.16 -14.32
C PRO A 62 6.16 5.82 -14.66
N ASN A 63 6.57 5.05 -13.65
CA ASN A 63 6.92 3.65 -13.83
C ASN A 63 5.65 2.79 -13.93
N LYS A 64 5.30 2.38 -15.16
CA LYS A 64 4.05 1.64 -15.44
C LYS A 64 3.97 0.25 -14.81
N HIS A 65 5.07 -0.27 -14.27
CA HIS A 65 5.08 -1.52 -13.50
C HIS A 65 4.49 -1.37 -12.10
N TYR A 66 4.43 -0.15 -11.55
CA TYR A 66 3.96 0.13 -10.18
C TYR A 66 2.76 1.08 -10.16
N ASP A 67 1.94 0.98 -11.22
CA ASP A 67 0.70 1.74 -11.35
C ASP A 67 -0.41 1.12 -10.51
N LEU A 68 -0.96 1.88 -9.57
CA LEU A 68 -1.96 1.38 -8.63
C LEU A 68 -3.22 0.85 -9.34
N LEU A 69 -3.70 1.53 -10.38
CA LEU A 69 -4.95 1.14 -11.06
C LEU A 69 -4.78 -0.22 -11.77
N LYS A 70 -3.62 -0.44 -12.38
CA LYS A 70 -3.29 -1.74 -12.97
C LYS A 70 -3.15 -2.83 -11.92
N TRP A 71 -2.44 -2.55 -10.83
CA TRP A 71 -2.28 -3.48 -9.72
C TRP A 71 -3.61 -3.86 -9.07
N ALA A 72 -4.51 -2.90 -8.85
CA ALA A 72 -5.84 -3.16 -8.31
C ALA A 72 -6.63 -4.12 -9.20
N LYS A 73 -6.54 -3.96 -10.52
CA LYS A 73 -7.18 -4.88 -11.47
C LYS A 73 -6.55 -6.27 -11.43
N TYR A 74 -5.23 -6.38 -11.53
CA TYR A 74 -4.55 -7.68 -11.59
C TYR A 74 -4.68 -8.45 -10.28
N GLN A 75 -4.49 -7.79 -9.14
CA GLN A 75 -4.65 -8.44 -7.83
C GLN A 75 -6.09 -8.88 -7.58
N PHE A 76 -7.08 -8.15 -8.10
CA PHE A 76 -8.47 -8.62 -8.01
C PHE A 76 -8.63 -9.96 -8.74
N GLU A 77 -8.11 -10.09 -9.97
CA GLU A 77 -8.16 -11.34 -10.75
C GLU A 77 -7.39 -12.47 -10.03
N ASP A 78 -6.15 -12.21 -9.58
CA ASP A 78 -5.30 -13.19 -8.90
C ASP A 78 -5.91 -13.68 -7.56
N LEU A 79 -6.54 -12.79 -6.79
CA LEU A 79 -7.21 -13.17 -5.54
C LEU A 79 -8.45 -14.04 -5.79
N GLN A 80 -9.20 -13.79 -6.86
CA GLN A 80 -10.34 -14.65 -7.21
C GLN A 80 -9.86 -16.07 -7.54
N ASP A 81 -8.78 -16.19 -8.30
CA ASP A 81 -8.16 -17.48 -8.62
C ASP A 81 -7.61 -18.16 -7.35
N LEU A 82 -6.93 -17.41 -6.47
CA LEU A 82 -6.43 -17.91 -5.18
C LEU A 82 -7.57 -18.49 -4.33
N TRP A 83 -8.72 -17.82 -4.23
CA TRP A 83 -9.87 -18.30 -3.45
C TRP A 83 -10.56 -19.54 -4.03
N THR A 84 -10.19 -19.98 -5.24
CA THR A 84 -10.66 -21.28 -5.76
C THR A 84 -9.92 -22.46 -5.14
N VAL A 85 -8.73 -22.23 -4.57
CA VAL A 85 -7.84 -23.27 -4.02
C VAL A 85 -7.51 -23.06 -2.54
N GLU A 86 -7.42 -21.81 -2.09
CA GLU A 86 -7.15 -21.42 -0.71
C GLU A 86 -8.38 -20.83 -0.02
N LYS A 87 -8.34 -20.78 1.31
CA LYS A 87 -9.44 -20.23 2.09
C LYS A 87 -9.48 -18.71 1.99
N LYS A 88 -10.64 -18.18 1.56
CA LYS A 88 -10.93 -16.75 1.59
C LYS A 88 -10.96 -16.20 3.03
N PRO A 89 -10.38 -15.02 3.31
CA PRO A 89 -10.50 -14.35 4.60
C PRO A 89 -11.96 -14.07 4.97
N ALA A 90 -12.31 -14.25 6.25
CA ALA A 90 -13.70 -14.13 6.72
C ALA A 90 -14.24 -12.70 6.58
N GLU A 91 -13.35 -11.70 6.70
CA GLU A 91 -13.62 -10.29 6.53
C GLU A 91 -14.12 -9.97 5.11
N LEU A 92 -13.69 -10.76 4.13
CA LEU A 92 -14.06 -10.61 2.72
C LEU A 92 -15.33 -11.39 2.34
N GLU A 93 -15.97 -12.08 3.28
CA GLU A 93 -17.25 -12.76 3.07
C GLU A 93 -18.43 -11.78 3.09
N THR A 94 -18.22 -10.55 3.58
CA THR A 94 -19.23 -9.49 3.50
C THR A 94 -19.43 -9.08 2.04
N GLU A 95 -20.67 -9.05 1.57
CA GLU A 95 -20.99 -8.50 0.25
C GLU A 95 -20.41 -7.07 0.14
N GLU A 96 -19.81 -6.73 -1.01
CA GLU A 96 -19.15 -5.44 -1.31
C GLU A 96 -17.79 -5.18 -0.65
N SER A 97 -17.28 -6.08 0.20
CA SER A 97 -15.90 -5.97 0.69
C SER A 97 -14.88 -6.21 -0.43
N VAL A 98 -13.85 -5.36 -0.50
CA VAL A 98 -12.81 -5.46 -1.53
C VAL A 98 -11.42 -5.21 -0.95
N LEU A 99 -10.40 -5.80 -1.60
CA LEU A 99 -9.00 -5.49 -1.33
C LEU A 99 -8.45 -4.61 -2.44
N ILE A 100 -7.79 -3.52 -2.06
CA ILE A 100 -7.08 -2.65 -3.01
C ILE A 100 -5.61 -2.60 -2.61
N PRO A 101 -4.67 -3.01 -3.47
CA PRO A 101 -3.25 -2.97 -3.17
C PRO A 101 -2.74 -1.53 -3.16
N TRP A 102 -1.95 -1.20 -2.15
CA TRP A 102 -1.28 0.10 -2.04
C TRP A 102 0.24 -0.03 -2.03
N ALA A 103 0.76 -1.23 -1.72
CA ALA A 103 2.17 -1.54 -1.82
C ALA A 103 2.40 -3.01 -2.21
N THR A 104 3.57 -3.27 -2.76
CA THR A 104 4.10 -4.61 -3.04
C THR A 104 5.57 -4.67 -2.67
N THR A 105 6.19 -5.84 -2.75
CA THR A 105 7.59 -6.04 -2.42
C THR A 105 8.33 -6.76 -3.55
N ASP A 106 9.67 -6.77 -3.47
CA ASP A 106 10.53 -7.56 -4.37
C ASP A 106 10.30 -9.07 -4.30
N ASN A 107 9.69 -9.56 -3.21
CA ASN A 107 9.41 -11.00 -3.01
C ASN A 107 7.97 -11.39 -3.40
N GLY A 108 7.16 -10.43 -3.85
CA GLY A 108 5.78 -10.67 -4.28
C GLY A 108 4.74 -10.60 -3.16
N GLU A 109 5.12 -10.19 -1.95
CA GLU A 109 4.12 -9.85 -0.93
C GLU A 109 3.34 -8.59 -1.36
N CYS A 110 2.09 -8.53 -0.95
CA CYS A 110 1.22 -7.39 -1.23
C CYS A 110 0.59 -6.87 0.05
N LEU A 111 0.48 -5.54 0.11
CA LEU A 111 -0.16 -4.82 1.18
C LEU A 111 -1.41 -4.14 0.63
N TYR A 112 -2.52 -4.36 1.30
CA TYR A 112 -3.85 -3.97 0.86
C TYR A 112 -4.53 -3.07 1.86
N TRP A 113 -5.45 -2.24 1.37
CA TRP A 113 -6.54 -1.73 2.19
C TRP A 113 -7.69 -2.73 2.16
N LEU A 114 -8.19 -3.08 3.35
CA LEU A 114 -9.46 -3.77 3.51
C LEU A 114 -10.60 -2.76 3.46
N VAL A 115 -11.23 -2.66 2.30
CA VAL A 115 -12.39 -1.79 2.07
C VAL A 115 -13.62 -2.52 2.58
N LEU A 116 -14.25 -1.96 3.61
CA LEU A 116 -15.49 -2.48 4.17
C LEU A 116 -16.63 -1.48 3.93
N PRO A 117 -17.82 -1.95 3.50
CA PRO A 117 -18.97 -1.08 3.32
C PRO A 117 -19.35 -0.41 4.65
N GLY A 118 -19.59 0.90 4.60
CA GLY A 118 -19.97 1.70 5.77
C GLY A 118 -18.81 2.17 6.67
N LEU A 119 -17.57 1.81 6.36
CA LEU A 119 -16.38 2.31 7.04
C LEU A 119 -15.70 3.41 6.22
N ALA A 120 -15.31 4.52 6.86
CA ALA A 120 -14.64 5.60 6.15
C ALA A 120 -13.25 5.18 5.66
N PRO A 121 -12.75 5.70 4.53
CA PRO A 121 -11.44 5.34 3.98
C PRO A 121 -10.28 5.45 4.99
N ASN A 122 -10.32 6.49 5.84
CA ASN A 122 -9.30 6.74 6.85
C ASN A 122 -9.30 5.74 8.02
N GLU A 123 -10.31 4.86 8.10
CA GLU A 123 -10.47 3.85 9.15
C GLU A 123 -10.18 2.42 8.63
N TRP A 124 -9.82 2.26 7.36
CA TRP A 124 -9.55 0.95 6.78
C TRP A 124 -8.33 0.26 7.41
N THR A 125 -8.41 -1.06 7.51
CA THR A 125 -7.32 -1.91 8.00
C THR A 125 -6.31 -2.17 6.88
N VAL A 126 -5.02 -2.10 7.20
CA VAL A 126 -3.96 -2.59 6.32
C VAL A 126 -3.84 -4.11 6.49
N MET A 127 -3.90 -4.84 5.37
CA MET A 127 -3.69 -6.28 5.32
C MET A 127 -2.41 -6.63 4.58
N VAL A 128 -1.68 -7.65 5.03
CA VAL A 128 -0.45 -8.14 4.39
C VAL A 128 -0.62 -9.62 4.03
N ASN A 129 -0.23 -9.99 2.82
CA ASN A 129 -0.31 -11.37 2.31
C ASN A 129 0.83 -11.70 1.34
N GLU A 130 1.20 -12.98 1.29
CA GLU A 130 2.26 -13.57 0.45
C GLU A 130 1.68 -14.60 -0.54
N VAL A 131 0.48 -14.33 -1.06
CA VAL A 131 -0.24 -15.22 -2.00
C VAL A 131 -0.53 -16.59 -1.36
N SER A 132 -0.95 -16.58 -0.10
CA SER A 132 -1.35 -17.77 0.66
C SER A 132 -2.60 -17.52 1.50
N ASP A 133 -3.03 -18.51 2.29
CA ASP A 133 -4.11 -18.34 3.27
C ASP A 133 -3.69 -17.55 4.52
N ARG A 134 -2.41 -17.14 4.61
CA ARG A 134 -1.88 -16.36 5.74
C ARG A 134 -2.09 -14.87 5.52
N TRP A 135 -2.80 -14.25 6.44
CA TRP A 135 -3.10 -12.81 6.42
C TRP A 135 -2.76 -12.18 7.76
N GLU A 136 -2.06 -11.05 7.72
CA GLU A 136 -1.86 -10.20 8.88
C GLU A 136 -2.69 -8.92 8.75
N HIS A 137 -3.18 -8.42 9.88
CA HIS A 137 -4.12 -7.30 9.96
C HIS A 137 -3.58 -6.23 10.89
N TYR A 138 -3.54 -5.00 10.39
CA TYR A 138 -3.00 -3.84 11.09
C TYR A 138 -4.03 -2.71 11.04
N PRO A 139 -4.74 -2.42 12.15
CA PRO A 139 -5.75 -1.37 12.21
C PRO A 139 -5.09 0.02 12.33
N VAL A 140 -4.27 0.35 11.34
CA VAL A 140 -3.53 1.61 11.20
C VAL A 140 -3.58 2.05 9.73
N SER A 141 -3.44 3.34 9.50
CA SER A 141 -3.32 3.90 8.15
C SER A 141 -2.08 3.36 7.40
N CYS A 142 -2.07 3.37 6.06
CA CYS A 142 -0.93 2.84 5.28
C CYS A 142 0.35 3.65 5.52
N THR A 143 0.23 4.97 5.70
CA THR A 143 1.38 5.83 6.01
C THR A 143 1.95 5.50 7.38
N GLN A 144 1.09 5.21 8.37
CA GLN A 144 1.52 4.76 9.68
C GLN A 144 2.15 3.37 9.63
N PHE A 145 1.58 2.44 8.86
CA PHE A 145 2.18 1.13 8.65
C PHE A 145 3.61 1.27 8.11
N LEU A 146 3.79 2.04 7.03
CA LEU A 146 5.09 2.25 6.41
C LEU A 146 6.10 2.88 7.39
N ALA A 147 5.70 3.95 8.09
CA ALA A 147 6.57 4.63 9.04
C ALA A 147 6.96 3.72 10.23
N SER A 148 6.01 2.99 10.81
CA SER A 148 6.27 2.09 11.92
C SER A 148 7.09 0.87 11.51
N ALA A 149 6.91 0.37 10.27
CA ALA A 149 7.72 -0.72 9.76
C ALA A 149 9.17 -0.28 9.50
N LEU A 150 9.37 0.91 8.91
CA LEU A 150 10.71 1.48 8.69
C LEU A 150 11.44 1.79 10.01
N THR A 151 10.75 2.19 11.08
CA THR A 151 11.41 2.40 12.38
C THR A 151 11.49 1.14 13.24
N GLY A 152 11.01 0.00 12.76
CA GLY A 152 10.96 -1.27 13.52
C GLY A 152 9.99 -1.29 14.70
N GLU A 153 9.07 -0.33 14.79
CA GLU A 153 7.99 -0.32 15.81
C GLU A 153 6.89 -1.35 15.48
N LEU A 154 6.73 -1.65 14.19
CA LEU A 154 5.82 -2.66 13.67
C LEU A 154 6.65 -3.69 12.91
N GLN A 155 6.44 -4.97 13.23
CA GLN A 155 7.09 -6.09 12.55
C GLN A 155 6.02 -7.07 12.07
N SER A 156 6.14 -7.46 10.81
CA SER A 156 5.32 -8.49 10.17
C SER A 156 6.06 -9.81 10.17
N ASN A 157 5.35 -10.93 10.37
CA ASN A 157 5.92 -12.27 10.20
C ASN A 157 5.86 -12.74 8.74
N ILE A 158 5.14 -12.01 7.88
CA ILE A 158 5.05 -12.26 6.44
C ILE A 158 6.17 -11.51 5.71
N LEU A 159 6.40 -10.23 6.05
CA LEU A 159 7.47 -9.46 5.42
C LEU A 159 8.86 -9.99 5.79
N SER A 160 9.84 -9.72 4.94
CA SER A 160 11.23 -10.13 5.12
C SER A 160 11.78 -9.67 6.48
N SER A 161 12.39 -10.60 7.21
CA SER A 161 13.13 -10.30 8.45
C SER A 161 14.34 -9.38 8.26
N LEU A 162 14.74 -9.11 7.02
CA LEU A 162 15.80 -8.15 6.67
C LEU A 162 15.28 -6.71 6.49
N PHE A 163 13.97 -6.51 6.53
CA PHE A 163 13.33 -5.20 6.48
C PHE A 163 12.95 -4.75 7.91
N PRO A 164 13.26 -3.50 8.32
CA PRO A 164 13.95 -2.46 7.55
C PRO A 164 15.48 -2.61 7.53
N LEU A 165 16.14 -1.85 6.66
CA LEU A 165 17.60 -1.74 6.64
C LEU A 165 18.08 -0.91 7.84
N ALA A 166 19.29 -1.20 8.33
CA ALA A 166 19.91 -0.42 9.41
C ALA A 166 20.21 1.04 9.00
N THR A 167 20.47 1.26 7.71
CA THR A 167 20.55 2.58 7.09
C THR A 167 19.48 2.60 6.00
N HIS A 168 18.51 3.49 6.12
CA HIS A 168 17.40 3.54 5.18
C HIS A 168 17.85 3.94 3.78
N GLU A 169 17.26 3.29 2.79
CA GLU A 169 17.41 3.63 1.38
C GLU A 169 16.07 4.02 0.79
N PHE A 170 16.07 5.04 -0.05
CA PHE A 170 14.86 5.55 -0.67
C PHE A 170 15.16 5.93 -2.13
N SER A 171 14.27 5.55 -3.02
CA SER A 171 14.22 6.10 -4.37
C SER A 171 12.78 6.32 -4.83
N ARG A 172 12.59 7.31 -5.69
CA ARG A 172 11.30 7.57 -6.32
C ARG A 172 11.18 6.73 -7.59
N LEU A 173 9.97 6.25 -7.87
CA LEU A 173 9.65 5.54 -9.10
C LEU A 173 9.36 6.55 -10.22
N ASP A 174 10.35 6.74 -11.10
CA ASP A 174 10.27 7.59 -12.28
C ASP A 174 10.21 6.75 -13.57
N GLU A 175 10.10 7.40 -14.74
CA GLU A 175 10.06 6.69 -16.03
C GLU A 175 11.31 5.83 -16.23
N VAL A 176 11.11 4.61 -16.73
CA VAL A 176 12.16 3.62 -17.03
C VAL A 176 12.59 3.71 -18.49
#